data_AF-V8CHE9-F1
#
_entry.id   AF-V8CHE9-F1
#
_cell.length_a   1.000
_cell.length_b   1.000
_cell.length_c   1.000
_cell.angle_alpha   90.00
_cell.angle_beta   90.00
_cell.angle_gamma   90.00
#
_symmetry.space_group_name_H-M   'P 1'
#
loop_
_entity.id
_entity.type
_entity.pdbx_description
1 polymer ?
#
loop_
_entity_poly.entity_id
_entity_poly.type
_entity_poly.pdbx_seq_one_letter_code
_entity_poly.pdbx_strand_id
1 'polypeptide(L)'
;MADKGYKVLEFDGSIDDTPYPNHPNVHFYKAFVGVSDDASTISLARILAESKLDPSAHNILQCDIENAEWEILDAIAMQDLLAFAQIIFEFHGCDPDDEQGSTLRLRVLEKLREHFTPIHTHYNNCAGICLGVIDGIAYPFCHSLEISYLRNDLVPSDARLVSGLASIALDSPCSANKADIPVIFPNPTPKS
;
A
#
# COMPACT_ATOMS: atom_id res chain seq x y z
N MET A 1 1.32 17.03 0.13
CA MET A 1 0.66 17.08 1.46
C MET A 1 1.17 18.24 2.32
N ALA A 2 2.49 18.43 2.40
CA ALA A 2 3.10 19.46 3.23
C ALA A 2 2.61 20.90 2.92
N ASP A 3 2.49 21.26 1.63
CA ASP A 3 1.92 22.56 1.18
C ASP A 3 0.44 22.74 1.54
N LYS A 4 -0.28 21.64 1.81
CA LYS A 4 -1.67 21.67 2.28
C LYS A 4 -1.76 21.81 3.82
N GLY A 5 -0.63 22.03 4.49
CA GLY A 5 -0.56 22.24 5.95
C GLY A 5 -0.38 20.96 6.78
N TYR A 6 -0.25 19.80 6.15
CA TYR A 6 0.01 18.55 6.87
C TYR A 6 1.45 18.48 7.35
N LYS A 7 1.64 18.03 8.59
CA LYS A 7 2.94 17.53 9.05
C LYS A 7 3.25 16.22 8.33
N VAL A 8 4.42 16.12 7.72
CA VAL A 8 4.91 14.94 7.00
C VAL A 8 6.12 14.39 7.73
N LEU A 9 6.06 13.11 8.07
CA LEU A 9 7.18 12.36 8.65
C LEU A 9 7.67 11.40 7.57
N GLU A 10 8.93 11.53 7.18
CA GLU A 10 9.57 10.71 6.15
C GLU A 10 10.65 9.84 6.82
N PHE A 11 10.57 8.53 6.62
CA PHE A 11 11.55 7.55 7.11
C PHE A 11 12.15 6.83 5.91
N ASP A 12 13.43 7.08 5.63
CA ASP A 12 14.15 6.41 4.55
C ASP A 12 15.63 6.28 4.93
N GLY A 13 16.12 5.04 5.03
CA GLY A 13 17.51 4.74 5.36
C GLY A 13 18.46 4.79 4.15
N SER A 14 17.92 4.83 2.94
CA SER A 14 18.68 4.71 1.68
C SER A 14 19.25 6.03 1.17
N ILE A 15 18.66 7.16 1.57
CA ILE A 15 19.09 8.50 1.19
C ILE A 15 19.66 9.28 2.37
N ASP A 16 20.50 10.28 2.08
CA ASP A 16 21.12 11.11 3.11
C ASP A 16 20.17 12.16 3.70
N ASP A 17 19.25 12.69 2.90
CA ASP A 17 18.29 13.71 3.29
C ASP A 17 17.05 13.69 2.39
N THR A 18 15.96 14.30 2.85
CA THR A 18 14.74 14.49 2.06
C THR A 18 15.03 15.37 0.83
N PRO A 19 14.35 15.15 -0.32
CA PRO A 19 14.40 16.08 -1.45
C PRO A 19 13.79 17.46 -1.13
N TYR A 20 13.15 17.64 0.03
CA TYR A 20 12.48 18.88 0.45
C TYR A 20 13.07 19.50 1.73
N PRO A 21 14.38 19.75 1.82
CA PRO A 21 15.07 20.06 3.09
C PRO A 21 14.65 21.39 3.72
N ASN A 22 14.04 22.29 2.96
CA ASN A 22 13.61 23.61 3.43
C ASN A 22 12.11 23.69 3.76
N HIS A 23 11.34 22.62 3.59
CA HIS A 23 9.90 22.68 3.82
C HIS A 23 9.61 22.50 5.33
N PRO A 24 8.96 23.49 6.01
CA PRO A 24 8.86 23.50 7.48
C PRO A 24 8.00 22.37 8.06
N ASN A 25 7.08 21.81 7.26
CA ASN A 25 6.24 20.69 7.68
C ASN A 25 6.82 19.30 7.34
N VAL A 26 7.98 19.22 6.68
CA VAL A 26 8.64 17.94 6.34
C VAL A 26 9.69 17.65 7.40
N HIS A 27 9.61 16.46 8.01
CA HIS A 27 10.57 15.98 8.99
C HIS A 27 11.13 14.65 8.52
N PHE A 28 12.42 14.64 8.20
CA PHE A 28 13.12 13.48 7.68
C PHE A 28 13.87 12.74 8.79
N TYR A 29 13.80 11.41 8.74
CA TYR A 29 14.49 10.49 9.62
C TYR A 29 15.24 9.47 8.77
N LYS A 30 16.58 9.50 8.85
CA LYS A 30 17.43 8.54 8.15
C LYS A 30 17.41 7.19 8.89
N ALA A 31 16.40 6.37 8.61
CA ALA A 31 16.24 5.04 9.19
C ALA A 31 15.42 4.14 8.25
N PHE A 32 15.78 2.86 8.18
CA PHE A 32 14.92 1.85 7.58
C PHE A 32 13.71 1.57 8.47
N VAL A 33 12.61 1.11 7.88
CA VAL A 33 11.41 0.70 8.62
C VAL A 33 11.29 -0.82 8.56
N GLY A 34 11.07 -1.46 9.70
CA GLY A 34 11.05 -2.92 9.81
C GLY A 34 10.11 -3.44 10.89
N VAL A 35 10.24 -4.74 11.19
CA VAL A 35 9.46 -5.42 12.24
C VAL A 35 9.97 -5.09 13.65
N SER A 36 11.30 -4.93 13.78
CA SER A 36 11.97 -4.71 15.06
C SER A 36 13.04 -3.63 14.95
N ASP A 37 13.35 -3.01 16.07
CA ASP A 37 14.40 -1.99 16.14
C ASP A 37 15.80 -2.63 16.08
N ASP A 38 16.71 -2.01 15.31
CA ASP A 38 18.14 -2.31 15.33
C ASP A 38 18.98 -1.01 15.21
N ALA A 39 20.25 -1.11 14.79
CA ALA A 39 21.14 0.04 14.66
C ALA A 39 20.72 1.05 13.57
N SER A 40 20.05 0.58 12.51
CA SER A 40 19.63 1.39 11.35
C SER A 40 18.14 1.29 11.03
N THR A 41 17.43 0.38 11.69
CA THR A 41 16.01 0.09 11.47
C THR A 41 15.20 0.51 12.69
N ILE A 42 14.08 1.18 12.45
CA ILE A 42 13.05 1.48 13.45
C ILE A 42 11.78 0.71 13.12
N SER A 43 11.14 0.11 14.12
CA SER A 43 9.88 -0.60 13.90
C SER A 43 8.73 0.36 13.59
N LEU A 44 7.81 -0.03 12.70
CA LEU A 44 6.61 0.77 12.40
C LEU A 44 5.80 1.03 13.68
N ALA A 45 5.65 0.03 14.55
CA ALA A 45 4.95 0.19 15.83
C ALA A 45 5.56 1.32 16.69
N ARG A 46 6.89 1.40 16.76
CA ARG A 46 7.59 2.48 17.47
C ARG A 46 7.40 3.83 16.81
N ILE A 47 7.50 3.91 15.48
CA ILE A 47 7.20 5.14 14.73
C ILE A 47 5.82 5.67 15.12
N LEU A 48 4.80 4.82 15.09
CA LEU A 48 3.43 5.21 15.39
C LEU A 48 3.27 5.69 16.85
N ALA A 49 3.86 4.98 17.80
CA ALA A 49 3.86 5.35 19.21
C ALA A 49 4.54 6.71 19.48
N GLU A 50 5.68 6.98 18.82
CA GLU A 50 6.45 8.22 19.02
C GLU A 50 5.90 9.41 18.23
N SER A 51 5.21 9.16 17.11
CA SER A 51 4.67 10.20 16.23
C SER A 51 3.56 11.03 16.88
N LYS A 52 2.90 10.48 17.93
CA LYS A 52 1.78 11.12 18.65
C LYS A 52 0.72 11.65 17.69
N LEU A 53 0.38 10.83 16.69
CA LEU A 53 -0.64 11.15 15.71
C LEU A 53 -1.96 11.43 16.41
N ASP A 54 -2.65 12.49 16.00
CA ASP A 54 -4.03 12.74 16.42
C ASP A 54 -4.94 11.84 15.58
N PRO A 55 -5.60 10.81 16.15
CA PRO A 55 -6.45 9.90 15.39
C PRO A 55 -7.65 10.59 14.71
N SER A 56 -7.98 11.82 15.12
CA SER A 56 -9.02 12.64 14.49
C SER A 56 -8.53 13.43 13.27
N ALA A 57 -7.21 13.52 13.04
CA ALA A 57 -6.60 14.39 12.04
C ALA A 57 -6.53 13.81 10.60
N HIS A 58 -7.43 12.89 10.23
CA HIS A 58 -7.45 12.23 8.91
C HIS A 58 -6.05 11.82 8.41
N ASN A 59 -5.26 11.16 9.26
CA ASN A 59 -3.89 10.80 8.93
C ASN A 59 -3.83 9.86 7.73
N ILE A 60 -2.72 9.94 6.98
CA ILE A 60 -2.45 9.09 5.83
C ILE A 60 -1.09 8.42 6.04
N LEU A 61 -1.05 7.10 5.84
CA LEU A 61 0.19 6.33 5.74
C LEU A 61 0.46 6.00 4.27
N GLN A 62 1.69 6.21 3.82
CA GLN A 62 2.18 5.69 2.55
C GLN A 62 3.43 4.86 2.83
N CYS A 63 3.54 3.68 2.22
CA CYS A 63 4.63 2.75 2.47
C CYS A 63 5.04 2.03 1.18
N ASP A 64 6.33 2.13 0.89
CA ASP A 64 7.06 1.46 -0.19
C ASP A 64 8.44 1.14 0.41
N ILE A 65 8.70 -0.14 0.69
CA ILE A 65 9.88 -0.62 1.43
C ILE A 65 10.37 -2.00 0.93
N GLU A 66 10.20 -2.27 -0.36
CA GLU A 66 10.90 -3.36 -1.07
C GLU A 66 10.71 -4.77 -0.44
N ASN A 67 9.46 -5.22 -0.32
CA ASN A 67 8.98 -6.51 0.26
C ASN A 67 8.87 -6.57 1.79
N ALA A 68 9.44 -5.61 2.52
CA ALA A 68 9.31 -5.60 3.97
C ALA A 68 7.87 -5.28 4.44
N GLU A 69 6.97 -4.85 3.54
CA GLU A 69 5.57 -4.54 3.85
C GLU A 69 4.87 -5.75 4.47
N TRP A 70 5.11 -6.94 3.93
CA TRP A 70 4.41 -8.17 4.33
C TRP A 70 4.73 -8.58 5.77
N GLU A 71 6.01 -8.59 6.13
CA GLU A 71 6.44 -8.97 7.48
C GLU A 71 5.99 -7.94 8.52
N ILE A 72 6.06 -6.65 8.18
CA ILE A 72 5.59 -5.57 9.05
C ILE A 72 4.09 -5.68 9.30
N LEU A 73 3.30 -5.87 8.24
CA LEU A 73 1.85 -5.98 8.35
C LEU A 73 1.39 -7.26 9.05
N ASP A 74 2.13 -8.37 8.89
CA ASP A 74 1.87 -9.61 9.63
C ASP A 74 2.12 -9.42 11.13
N ALA A 75 3.20 -8.72 11.50
CA ALA A 75 3.60 -8.52 12.89
C ALA A 75 2.84 -7.40 13.64
N ILE A 76 2.47 -6.31 12.97
CA ILE A 76 1.89 -5.12 13.64
C ILE A 76 0.47 -5.39 14.17
N ALA A 77 0.10 -4.76 15.29
CA ALA A 77 -1.28 -4.75 15.74
C ALA A 77 -2.11 -3.83 14.83
N MET A 78 -3.19 -4.35 14.22
CA MET A 78 -4.02 -3.53 13.31
C MET A 78 -4.60 -2.30 13.98
N GLN A 79 -4.78 -2.35 15.30
CA GLN A 79 -5.24 -1.23 16.12
C GLN A 79 -4.32 0.00 16.00
N ASP A 80 -3.01 -0.21 15.80
CA ASP A 80 -2.05 0.89 15.61
C ASP A 80 -2.29 1.61 14.28
N LEU A 81 -2.72 0.86 13.25
CA LEU A 81 -3.05 1.42 11.94
C LEU A 81 -4.39 2.18 11.93
N LEU A 82 -5.28 1.96 12.91
CA LEU A 82 -6.56 2.67 12.98
C LEU A 82 -6.42 4.18 13.22
N ALA A 83 -5.24 4.68 13.57
CA ALA A 83 -4.95 6.11 13.59
C ALA A 83 -5.00 6.76 12.19
N PHE A 84 -4.96 5.96 11.12
CA PHE A 84 -5.00 6.42 9.74
C PHE A 84 -6.40 6.31 9.14
N ALA A 85 -6.85 7.38 8.48
CA ALA A 85 -8.05 7.34 7.66
C ALA A 85 -7.79 6.58 6.35
N GLN A 86 -6.58 6.73 5.80
CA GLN A 86 -6.14 6.07 4.58
C GLN A 86 -4.74 5.48 4.75
N ILE A 87 -4.53 4.32 4.15
CA ILE A 87 -3.22 3.67 4.05
C ILE A 87 -2.97 3.33 2.59
N ILE A 88 -1.77 3.60 2.10
CA ILE A 88 -1.33 3.32 0.74
C ILE A 88 -0.10 2.44 0.84
N PHE A 89 -0.11 1.32 0.14
CA PHE A 89 1.01 0.39 0.08
C PHE A 89 1.39 0.13 -1.37
N GLU A 90 2.68 0.21 -1.67
CA GLU A 90 3.25 -0.48 -2.81
C GLU A 90 3.66 -1.89 -2.37
N PHE A 91 2.86 -2.87 -2.75
CA PHE A 91 3.10 -4.27 -2.44
C PHE A 91 4.04 -4.90 -3.47
N HIS A 92 5.23 -5.26 -3.00
CA HIS A 92 6.26 -5.92 -3.79
C HIS A 92 6.12 -7.44 -3.77
N GLY A 93 6.68 -8.08 -4.80
CA GLY A 93 6.90 -9.53 -4.82
C GLY A 93 5.61 -10.36 -4.82
N CYS A 94 4.50 -9.84 -5.37
CA CYS A 94 3.24 -10.55 -5.54
C CYS A 94 3.32 -11.66 -6.59
N ASP A 95 4.25 -12.60 -6.46
CA ASP A 95 4.42 -13.73 -7.38
C ASP A 95 3.42 -14.86 -7.03
N PRO A 96 2.48 -15.21 -7.93
CA PRO A 96 1.53 -16.30 -7.68
C PRO A 96 2.16 -17.69 -7.69
N ASP A 97 3.36 -17.85 -8.27
CA ASP A 97 4.07 -19.14 -8.29
C ASP A 97 4.86 -19.38 -6.97
N ASP A 98 5.01 -18.36 -6.13
CA ASP A 98 5.55 -18.46 -4.78
C ASP A 98 4.44 -18.84 -3.78
N GLU A 99 4.19 -20.13 -3.62
CA GLU A 99 3.11 -20.67 -2.76
C GLU A 99 3.26 -20.25 -1.27
N GLN A 100 4.50 -20.25 -0.76
CA GLN A 100 4.75 -19.90 0.64
C GLN A 100 4.53 -18.40 0.87
N GLY A 101 5.08 -17.54 0.01
CA GLY A 101 4.83 -16.11 0.08
C GLY A 101 3.36 -15.79 -0.17
N SER A 102 2.68 -16.48 -1.09
CA SER A 102 1.24 -16.31 -1.33
C SER A 102 0.42 -16.58 -0.07
N THR A 103 0.77 -17.61 0.71
CA THR A 103 0.09 -17.89 1.99
C THR A 103 0.25 -16.75 2.99
N LEU A 104 1.45 -16.17 3.11
CA LEU A 104 1.71 -14.99 3.96
C LEU A 104 0.92 -13.78 3.46
N ARG A 105 1.02 -13.46 2.17
CA ARG A 105 0.37 -12.31 1.54
C ARG A 105 -1.15 -12.35 1.69
N LEU A 106 -1.77 -13.52 1.45
CA LEU A 106 -3.22 -13.69 1.63
C LEU A 106 -3.63 -13.48 3.09
N ARG A 107 -2.89 -14.02 4.06
CA ARG A 107 -3.16 -13.79 5.50
C ARG A 107 -3.08 -12.31 5.85
N VAL A 108 -2.08 -11.59 5.34
CA VAL A 108 -1.92 -10.14 5.56
C VAL A 108 -3.09 -9.37 4.94
N LEU A 109 -3.49 -9.71 3.71
CA LEU A 109 -4.62 -9.05 3.03
C LEU A 109 -5.96 -9.32 3.74
N GLU A 110 -6.16 -10.53 4.28
CA GLU A 110 -7.32 -10.87 5.11
C GLU A 110 -7.34 -10.04 6.40
N LYS A 111 -6.20 -9.93 7.08
CA LYS A 111 -6.03 -9.11 8.29
C LYS A 111 -6.30 -7.62 8.02
N LEU A 112 -5.80 -7.08 6.90
CA LEU A 112 -6.08 -5.71 6.48
C LEU A 112 -7.57 -5.47 6.19
N ARG A 113 -8.22 -6.41 5.50
CA ARG A 113 -9.64 -6.34 5.11
C ARG A 113 -10.58 -6.15 6.30
N GLU A 114 -10.22 -6.65 7.48
CA GLU A 114 -11.04 -6.47 8.70
C GLU A 114 -11.22 -4.99 9.08
N HIS A 115 -10.27 -4.14 8.70
CA HIS A 115 -10.22 -2.73 9.11
C HIS A 115 -10.18 -1.73 7.95
N PHE A 116 -9.78 -2.17 6.76
CA PHE A 116 -9.55 -1.33 5.61
C PHE A 116 -10.14 -1.92 4.32
N THR A 117 -10.76 -1.07 3.52
CA THR A 117 -11.35 -1.42 2.22
C THR A 117 -10.47 -0.85 1.11
N PRO A 118 -10.01 -1.66 0.14
CA PRO A 118 -9.31 -1.14 -1.03
C PRO A 118 -10.26 -0.26 -1.84
N ILE A 119 -9.86 0.99 -2.09
CA ILE A 119 -10.63 1.96 -2.87
C ILE A 119 -10.03 2.23 -4.24
N HIS A 120 -8.76 1.90 -4.42
CA HIS A 120 -8.05 2.02 -5.68
C HIS A 120 -6.88 1.04 -5.74
N THR A 121 -6.68 0.43 -6.89
CA THR A 121 -5.58 -0.50 -7.17
C THR A 121 -4.99 -0.11 -8.51
N HIS A 122 -3.67 -0.06 -8.56
CA HIS A 122 -2.89 0.23 -9.75
C HIS A 122 -1.71 -0.75 -9.82
N TYR A 123 -1.31 -1.13 -11.02
CA TYR A 123 -0.18 -2.03 -11.23
C TYR A 123 1.08 -1.21 -11.50
N ASN A 124 2.16 -1.47 -10.76
CA ASN A 124 3.43 -0.80 -11.03
C ASN A 124 4.14 -1.47 -12.22
N ASN A 125 4.04 -0.82 -13.39
CA ASN A 125 4.62 -1.32 -14.64
C ASN A 125 6.16 -1.41 -14.68
N CYS A 126 6.87 -0.99 -13.63
CA CYS A 126 8.28 -1.27 -13.44
C CYS A 126 8.58 -2.77 -13.30
N ALA A 127 7.74 -3.52 -12.57
CA ALA A 127 8.00 -4.90 -12.14
C ALA A 127 7.75 -5.99 -13.22
N GLY A 128 7.41 -5.60 -14.44
CA GLY A 128 7.15 -6.51 -15.54
C GLY A 128 5.70 -7.03 -15.56
N ILE A 129 5.25 -7.51 -16.72
CA ILE A 129 3.87 -7.96 -16.94
C ILE A 129 3.89 -9.46 -17.21
N CYS A 130 3.02 -10.20 -16.53
CA CYS A 130 2.70 -11.58 -16.85
C CYS A 130 1.19 -11.73 -17.11
N LEU A 131 0.77 -12.94 -17.47
CA LEU A 131 -0.63 -13.27 -17.69
C LEU A 131 -1.09 -14.29 -16.66
N GLY A 132 -2.06 -13.91 -15.83
CA GLY A 132 -2.78 -14.84 -14.95
C GLY A 132 -4.00 -15.41 -15.65
N VAL A 133 -4.28 -16.70 -15.49
CA VAL A 133 -5.47 -17.33 -16.09
C VAL A 133 -6.50 -17.63 -15.00
N ILE A 134 -7.69 -17.01 -15.12
CA ILE A 134 -8.83 -17.23 -14.24
C ILE A 134 -9.99 -17.72 -15.10
N ASP A 135 -10.56 -18.88 -14.76
CA ASP A 135 -11.67 -19.52 -15.50
C ASP A 135 -11.43 -19.62 -17.02
N GLY A 136 -10.17 -19.90 -17.41
CA GLY A 136 -9.77 -20.02 -18.83
C GLY A 136 -9.57 -18.70 -19.57
N ILE A 137 -9.70 -17.56 -18.89
CA ILE A 137 -9.49 -16.22 -19.44
C ILE A 137 -8.15 -15.67 -18.92
N ALA A 138 -7.31 -15.17 -19.82
CA ALA A 138 -6.06 -14.53 -19.46
C ALA A 138 -6.28 -13.05 -19.08
N TYR A 139 -5.72 -12.64 -17.95
CA TYR A 139 -5.73 -11.28 -17.43
C TYR A 139 -4.28 -10.79 -17.27
N PRO A 140 -4.01 -9.49 -17.53
CA PRO A 140 -2.72 -8.91 -17.19
C PRO A 140 -2.51 -8.97 -15.68
N PHE A 141 -1.28 -9.24 -15.28
CA PHE A 141 -0.88 -9.26 -13.89
C PHE A 141 0.53 -8.68 -13.75
N CYS A 142 0.81 -8.10 -12.60
CA CYS A 142 2.11 -7.52 -12.26
C CYS A 142 2.46 -7.88 -10.82
N HIS A 143 3.74 -8.14 -10.57
CA HIS A 143 4.23 -8.53 -9.25
C HIS A 143 4.34 -7.36 -8.27
N SER A 144 4.20 -6.12 -8.75
CA SER A 144 4.10 -4.93 -7.90
C SER A 144 2.77 -4.22 -8.09
N LEU A 145 2.12 -3.90 -6.98
CA LEU A 145 0.78 -3.33 -6.92
C LEU A 145 0.77 -2.14 -5.97
N GLU A 146 0.29 -1.00 -6.42
CA GLU A 146 -0.02 0.14 -5.55
C GLU A 146 -1.50 0.08 -5.17
N ILE A 147 -1.79 0.00 -3.88
CA ILE A 147 -3.17 -0.09 -3.39
C ILE A 147 -3.43 0.99 -2.34
N SER A 148 -4.44 1.82 -2.62
CA SER A 148 -4.99 2.77 -1.66
C SER A 148 -6.17 2.15 -0.93
N TYR A 149 -6.16 2.23 0.38
CA TYR A 149 -7.23 1.75 1.25
C TYR A 149 -7.84 2.88 2.07
N LEU A 150 -9.13 2.74 2.35
CA LEU A 150 -9.90 3.59 3.26
C LEU A 150 -10.31 2.78 4.49
N ARG A 151 -10.21 3.37 5.68
CA ARG A 151 -10.68 2.73 6.91
C ARG A 151 -12.17 2.40 6.81
N ASN A 152 -12.56 1.21 7.24
CA ASN A 152 -13.89 0.64 6.97
C ASN A 152 -15.05 1.52 7.47
N ASP A 153 -14.89 2.21 8.60
CA ASP A 153 -15.89 3.14 9.16
C ASP A 153 -16.07 4.43 8.35
N LEU A 154 -15.15 4.73 7.44
CA LEU A 154 -15.19 5.91 6.56
C LEU A 154 -15.71 5.59 5.16
N VAL A 155 -15.93 4.31 4.83
CA VAL A 155 -16.46 3.90 3.52
C VAL A 155 -17.90 4.38 3.38
N PRO A 156 -18.24 5.12 2.30
CA PRO A 156 -19.62 5.56 2.06
C PRO A 156 -20.59 4.38 1.98
N SER A 157 -21.78 4.52 2.56
CA SER A 157 -22.79 3.45 2.57
C SER A 157 -23.34 3.12 1.18
N ASP A 158 -23.17 4.00 0.21
CA ASP A 158 -23.53 3.83 -1.19
C ASP A 158 -22.36 3.37 -2.08
N ALA A 159 -21.19 3.09 -1.49
CA ALA A 159 -20.04 2.55 -2.20
C ALA A 159 -20.40 1.24 -2.93
N ARG A 160 -19.85 1.07 -4.13
CA ARG A 160 -20.10 -0.09 -4.99
C ARG A 160 -18.79 -0.76 -5.36
N LEU A 161 -18.80 -2.08 -5.39
CA LEU A 161 -17.69 -2.85 -5.93
C LEU A 161 -17.54 -2.55 -7.41
N VAL A 162 -16.30 -2.39 -7.85
CA VAL A 162 -15.94 -2.27 -9.25
C VAL A 162 -15.88 -3.67 -9.86
N SER A 163 -16.45 -3.81 -11.05
CA SER A 163 -16.31 -5.01 -11.88
C SER A 163 -15.93 -4.59 -13.30
N GLY A 164 -15.07 -5.35 -13.95
CA GLY A 164 -14.45 -5.02 -15.22
C GLY A 164 -13.20 -4.14 -15.05
N LEU A 165 -12.97 -3.24 -16.00
CA LEU A 165 -11.81 -2.35 -16.01
C LEU A 165 -11.90 -1.35 -14.85
N ALA A 166 -10.95 -1.44 -13.93
CA ALA A 166 -10.73 -0.46 -12.88
C ALA A 166 -9.63 0.50 -13.33
N SER A 167 -10.05 1.61 -13.93
CA SER A 167 -9.16 2.73 -14.23
C SER A 167 -9.84 4.05 -13.92
N ILE A 168 -9.07 4.98 -13.37
CA ILE A 168 -9.50 6.34 -13.08
C ILE A 168 -8.60 7.34 -13.78
N ALA A 169 -9.07 8.59 -13.93
CA ALA A 169 -8.32 9.65 -14.61
C ALA A 169 -7.00 10.05 -13.92
N LEU A 170 -6.73 9.51 -12.72
CA LEU A 170 -5.50 9.73 -11.96
C LEU A 170 -4.41 8.71 -12.27
N ASP A 171 -4.75 7.62 -12.96
CA ASP A 171 -3.78 6.55 -13.26
C ASP A 171 -2.73 7.05 -14.24
N SER A 172 -1.48 6.72 -13.96
CA SER A 172 -0.35 7.01 -14.83
C SER A 172 0.70 5.93 -14.65
N PRO A 173 1.44 5.58 -15.71
CA PRO A 173 2.47 4.56 -15.60
C PRO A 173 3.59 5.03 -14.65
N CYS A 174 3.96 4.18 -13.68
CA CYS A 174 5.08 4.45 -12.77
C CYS A 174 6.39 4.61 -13.54
N SER A 175 6.56 3.81 -14.61
CA SER A 175 7.63 3.96 -15.60
C SER A 175 7.11 4.65 -16.86
N ALA A 176 7.46 5.93 -17.04
CA ALA A 176 6.98 6.74 -18.16
C ALA A 176 7.36 6.22 -19.56
N ASN A 177 8.32 5.31 -19.66
CA ASN A 177 8.74 4.69 -20.92
C ASN A 177 8.00 3.36 -21.23
N LYS A 178 7.11 2.89 -20.35
CA LYS A 178 6.29 1.69 -20.53
C LYS A 178 4.81 2.07 -20.56
N ALA A 179 4.00 1.27 -21.27
CA ALA A 179 2.55 1.40 -21.22
C ALA A 179 2.03 1.08 -19.82
N ASP A 180 0.94 1.74 -19.44
CA ASP A 180 0.25 1.42 -18.19
C ASP A 180 -0.45 0.06 -18.28
N ILE A 181 -0.66 -0.59 -17.13
CA ILE A 181 -1.22 -1.94 -17.06
C ILE A 181 -2.66 -1.85 -16.53
N PRO A 182 -3.67 -2.27 -17.31
CA PRO A 182 -5.05 -2.18 -16.85
C PRO A 182 -5.32 -3.18 -15.73
N VAL A 183 -5.94 -2.72 -14.64
CA VAL A 183 -6.50 -3.58 -13.60
C VAL A 183 -7.89 -4.02 -14.04
N ILE A 184 -8.14 -5.32 -14.08
CA ILE A 184 -9.43 -5.89 -14.47
C ILE A 184 -9.93 -6.78 -13.34
N PHE A 185 -11.04 -6.39 -12.71
CA PHE A 185 -11.74 -7.25 -11.76
C PHE A 185 -12.72 -8.13 -12.54
N PRO A 186 -12.51 -9.47 -12.58
CA PRO A 186 -13.42 -10.35 -13.28
C PRO A 186 -14.82 -10.27 -12.67
N ASN A 187 -15.85 -10.33 -13.51
CA ASN A 187 -17.22 -10.44 -13.01
C ASN A 187 -17.32 -11.70 -12.14
N PRO A 188 -18.00 -11.66 -10.99
CA PRO A 188 -18.21 -12.85 -10.19
C PRO A 188 -18.88 -13.91 -11.07
N THR A 189 -18.19 -15.03 -11.31
CA THR A 189 -18.79 -16.16 -11.99
C THR A 189 -19.95 -16.66 -11.13
N PRO A 190 -21.16 -16.85 -11.69
CA PRO A 190 -22.23 -17.47 -10.94
C PRO A 190 -21.73 -18.84 -10.46
N LYS A 191 -21.70 -19.05 -9.14
CA LYS A 191 -21.36 -20.36 -8.57
C LYS A 191 -22.29 -21.40 -9.21
N SER A 192 -21.70 -22.34 -9.95
CA SER A 192 -22.40 -23.52 -10.48
C SER A 192 -22.87 -24.42 -9.35
#